data_AF-A0A0D0H1H5-F1
#
_entry.id   AF-A0A0D0H1H5-F1
#
_cell.length_a   1.000
_cell.length_b   1.000
_cell.length_c   1.000
_cell.angle_alpha   90.00
_cell.angle_beta   90.00
_cell.angle_gamma   90.00
#
_symmetry.space_group_name_H-M   'P 1'
#
loop_
_entity.id
_entity.type
_entity.pdbx_description
1 polymer ?
#
loop_
_entity_poly.entity_id
_entity_poly.type
_entity_poly.pdbx_seq_one_letter_code
_entity_poly.pdbx_strand_id
1 'polypeptide(L)'
;MDVFQTIHELSTAIRMSEPFAELRRAYEQVQRDPTAHQLFAKFRTLQKQLQQKQMSGFPVSDADVELLQQHLHVIEMNENIARLIQAEERLNELFAQAMAAMIQPIEQLYDGHS
;
A
#
# COMPACT_ATOMS: atom_id res chain seq x y z
N MET A 1 -4.30 0.69 -30.87
CA MET A 1 -3.74 0.19 -29.59
C MET A 1 -4.89 -0.43 -28.85
N ASP A 2 -4.81 -1.71 -28.54
CA ASP A 2 -5.84 -2.41 -27.76
C ASP A 2 -5.73 -1.97 -26.28
N VAL A 3 -6.86 -1.80 -25.59
CA VAL A 3 -6.91 -1.39 -24.18
C VAL A 3 -6.16 -2.40 -23.31
N PHE A 4 -6.24 -3.70 -23.63
CA PHE A 4 -5.49 -4.73 -22.91
C PHE A 4 -3.98 -4.56 -23.07
N GLN A 5 -3.51 -4.19 -24.26
CA GLN A 5 -2.11 -3.88 -24.51
C GLN A 5 -1.69 -2.66 -23.69
N THR A 6 -2.51 -1.60 -23.64
CA THR A 6 -2.24 -0.41 -22.81
C THR A 6 -2.14 -0.74 -21.33
N ILE A 7 -2.99 -1.63 -20.80
CA ILE A 7 -2.95 -2.06 -19.40
C ILE A 7 -1.64 -2.82 -19.11
N HIS A 8 -1.20 -3.68 -20.02
CA HIS A 8 0.08 -4.39 -19.88
C HIS A 8 1.28 -3.44 -19.93
N GLU A 9 1.25 -2.46 -20.83
CA GLU A 9 2.28 -1.42 -20.92
C GLU A 9 2.32 -0.56 -19.64
N LEU A 10 1.15 -0.16 -19.10
CA LEU A 10 1.06 0.55 -17.83
C LEU A 10 1.63 -0.28 -16.67
N SER A 11 1.27 -1.57 -16.59
CA SER A 11 1.82 -2.47 -15.56
C SER A 11 3.34 -2.56 -15.64
N THR A 12 3.89 -2.63 -16.86
CA THR A 12 5.33 -2.67 -17.10
C THR A 12 5.98 -1.34 -16.69
N ALA A 13 5.38 -0.21 -17.09
CA ALA A 13 5.87 1.12 -16.76
C ALA A 13 5.92 1.34 -15.24
N ILE A 14 4.89 0.90 -14.50
CA ILE A 14 4.87 0.99 -13.03
C ILE A 14 6.00 0.16 -12.42
N ARG A 15 6.26 -1.06 -12.91
CA ARG A 15 7.39 -1.89 -12.43
C ARG A 15 8.76 -1.28 -12.73
N MET A 16 8.86 -0.48 -13.77
CA MET A 16 10.09 0.22 -14.16
C MET A 16 10.19 1.63 -13.56
N SER A 17 9.15 2.09 -12.86
CA SER A 17 9.08 3.44 -12.30
C SER A 17 10.00 3.61 -11.10
N GLU A 18 10.48 4.84 -10.88
CA GLU A 18 11.30 5.16 -9.68
C GLU A 18 10.56 4.88 -8.37
N PRO A 19 9.25 5.19 -8.20
CA PRO A 19 8.51 4.83 -6.98
C PRO A 19 8.56 3.35 -6.64
N PHE A 20 8.46 2.46 -7.64
CA PHE A 20 8.57 1.02 -7.41
C PHE A 20 10.02 0.60 -7.09
N ALA A 21 11.01 1.23 -7.72
CA ALA A 21 12.41 1.00 -7.42
C ALA A 21 12.76 1.44 -5.98
N GLU A 22 12.26 2.60 -5.53
CA GLU A 22 12.38 3.10 -4.16
C GLU A 22 11.74 2.13 -3.16
N LEU A 23 10.51 1.68 -3.41
CA LEU A 23 9.81 0.70 -2.58
C LEU A 23 10.64 -0.58 -2.43
N ARG A 24 11.16 -1.10 -3.54
CA ARG A 24 11.98 -2.32 -3.52
C ARG A 24 13.26 -2.12 -2.71
N ARG A 25 13.97 -0.99 -2.89
CA ARG A 25 15.18 -0.68 -2.12
C ARG A 25 14.86 -0.57 -0.63
N ALA A 26 13.80 0.14 -0.25
CA ALA A 26 13.38 0.27 1.14
C ALA A 26 13.02 -1.09 1.76
N TYR A 27 12.33 -1.94 1.00
CA TYR A 27 12.02 -3.30 1.44
C TYR A 27 13.29 -4.12 1.67
N GLU A 28 14.26 -4.09 0.75
CA GLU A 28 15.55 -4.75 0.92
C GLU A 28 16.30 -4.27 2.17
N GLN A 29 16.22 -2.99 2.52
CA GLN A 29 16.83 -2.45 3.76
C GLN A 29 16.15 -3.00 5.02
N VAL A 30 14.82 -3.06 5.04
CA VAL A 30 14.07 -3.67 6.16
C VAL A 30 14.41 -5.16 6.32
N GLN A 31 14.58 -5.88 5.21
CA GLN A 31 14.96 -7.31 5.25
C GLN A 31 16.39 -7.54 5.78
N ARG A 32 17.29 -6.59 5.58
CA ARG A 32 18.70 -6.68 6.03
C ARG A 32 18.87 -6.34 7.51
N ASP A 33 17.95 -5.58 8.08
CA ASP A 33 17.92 -5.23 9.50
C ASP A 33 17.05 -6.25 10.26
N PRO A 34 17.62 -7.13 11.10
CA PRO A 34 16.86 -8.16 11.81
C PRO A 34 15.77 -7.59 12.72
N THR A 35 16.01 -6.43 13.33
CA THR A 35 15.04 -5.77 14.21
C THR A 35 13.90 -5.19 13.38
N ALA A 36 14.21 -4.47 12.30
CA ALA A 36 13.19 -3.92 11.41
C ALA A 36 12.35 -5.03 10.77
N HIS A 37 12.98 -6.10 10.30
CA HIS A 37 12.31 -7.27 9.73
C HIS A 37 11.30 -7.87 10.71
N GLN A 38 11.71 -8.10 11.96
CA GLN A 38 10.83 -8.67 12.98
C GLN A 38 9.64 -7.76 13.31
N LEU A 39 9.87 -6.45 13.46
CA LEU A 39 8.82 -5.47 13.72
C LEU A 39 7.81 -5.43 12.55
N PHE A 40 8.31 -5.36 11.33
CA PHE A 40 7.48 -5.33 10.13
C PHE A 40 6.68 -6.62 9.92
N ALA A 41 7.28 -7.79 10.17
CA ALA A 41 6.60 -9.08 10.07
C ALA A 41 5.47 -9.22 11.11
N LYS A 42 5.69 -8.76 12.34
CA LYS A 42 4.65 -8.72 13.38
C LYS A 42 3.49 -7.82 12.97
N PHE A 43 3.80 -6.62 12.46
CA PHE A 43 2.79 -5.70 11.96
C PHE A 43 1.92 -6.28 10.85
N ARG A 44 2.53 -6.85 9.82
CA ARG A 44 1.81 -7.49 8.70
C ARG A 44 0.94 -8.65 9.18
N THR A 45 1.36 -9.37 10.22
CA THR A 45 0.56 -10.44 10.83
C THR A 45 -0.67 -9.86 11.55
N LEU A 46 -0.49 -8.83 12.38
CA LEU A 46 -1.59 -8.16 13.08
C LEU A 46 -2.60 -7.54 12.10
N GLN A 47 -2.12 -6.85 11.07
CA GLN A 47 -2.96 -6.27 10.01
C GLN A 47 -3.83 -7.34 9.34
N LYS A 48 -3.25 -8.50 8.99
CA LYS A 48 -3.99 -9.62 8.40
C LYS A 48 -5.02 -10.21 9.36
N GLN A 49 -4.67 -10.39 10.62
CA GLN A 49 -5.60 -10.90 11.63
C GLN A 49 -6.80 -9.98 11.81
N LEU A 50 -6.58 -8.66 11.83
CA LEU A 50 -7.63 -7.65 11.89
C LEU A 50 -8.55 -7.70 10.66
N GLN A 51 -7.96 -7.73 9.45
CA GLN A 51 -8.74 -7.88 8.22
C GLN A 51 -9.56 -9.18 8.20
N GLN A 52 -8.99 -10.30 8.67
CA GLN A 52 -9.69 -11.57 8.77
C GLN A 52 -10.86 -11.52 9.76
N LYS A 53 -10.68 -10.88 10.92
CA LYS A 53 -11.76 -10.66 11.90
C LYS A 53 -12.92 -9.88 11.26
N GLN A 54 -12.61 -8.76 10.60
CA GLN A 54 -13.60 -7.95 9.89
C GLN A 54 -14.33 -8.75 8.81
N MET A 55 -13.61 -9.50 7.97
CA MET A 55 -14.21 -10.33 6.91
C MET A 55 -15.09 -11.45 7.46
N SER A 56 -14.71 -12.01 8.61
CA SER A 56 -15.42 -13.12 9.25
C SER A 56 -16.61 -12.64 10.10
N GLY A 57 -16.87 -11.32 10.14
CA GLY A 57 -17.94 -10.71 10.93
C GLY A 57 -17.68 -10.70 12.44
N PHE A 58 -16.46 -11.02 12.88
CA PHE A 58 -16.08 -10.88 14.28
C PHE A 58 -15.83 -9.40 14.60
N PRO A 59 -16.34 -8.88 15.73
CA PRO A 59 -16.08 -7.52 16.13
C PRO A 59 -14.58 -7.33 16.38
N VAL A 60 -14.01 -6.29 15.76
CA VAL A 60 -12.69 -5.79 16.13
C VAL A 60 -12.84 -5.12 17.49
N SER A 61 -12.12 -5.61 18.49
CA SER A 61 -12.19 -5.05 19.86
C SER A 61 -11.32 -3.81 19.99
N ASP A 62 -11.62 -2.95 20.95
CA ASP A 62 -10.78 -1.78 21.26
C ASP A 62 -9.33 -2.18 21.60
N ALA A 63 -9.16 -3.33 22.26
CA ALA A 63 -7.84 -3.90 22.56
C ALA A 63 -7.05 -4.29 21.29
N ASP A 64 -7.74 -4.77 20.25
CA ASP A 64 -7.10 -5.07 18.97
C ASP A 64 -6.63 -3.79 18.25
N VAL A 65 -7.44 -2.72 18.34
CA VAL A 65 -7.10 -1.40 17.77
C VAL A 65 -5.94 -0.78 18.53
N GLU A 66 -5.97 -0.82 19.86
CA GLU A 66 -4.91 -0.29 20.72
C GLU A 66 -3.59 -1.02 20.49
N LEU A 67 -3.63 -2.36 20.37
CA LEU A 67 -2.45 -3.16 20.02
C LEU A 67 -1.88 -2.75 18.65
N LEU A 68 -2.74 -2.56 17.64
CA LEU A 68 -2.29 -2.09 16.33
C LEU A 68 -1.63 -0.72 16.41
N GLN A 69 -2.22 0.23 17.14
CA GLN A 69 -1.69 1.59 17.30
C GLN A 69 -0.34 1.60 18.01
N GLN A 70 -0.16 0.80 19.06
CA GLN A 70 1.13 0.66 19.73
C GLN A 70 2.20 0.11 18.77
N HIS A 71 1.86 -0.91 17.98
CA HIS A 71 2.76 -1.44 16.99
C HIS A 71 3.10 -0.43 15.89
N LEU A 72 2.13 0.34 15.42
CA LEU A 72 2.36 1.44 14.46
C LEU A 72 3.39 2.42 15.01
N HIS A 73 3.24 2.86 16.25
CA HIS A 73 4.18 3.80 16.85
C HIS A 73 5.61 3.25 16.91
N VAL A 74 5.78 1.99 17.31
CA VAL A 74 7.10 1.33 17.36
C VAL A 74 7.74 1.23 15.97
N ILE A 75 6.92 1.04 14.93
CA ILE A 75 7.38 0.90 13.56
C ILE A 75 7.76 2.25 12.96
N GLU A 76 7.00 3.30 13.25
CA GLU A 76 7.32 4.67 12.85
C GLU A 76 8.65 5.15 13.42
N MET A 77 9.02 4.68 14.62
CA MET A 77 10.32 4.97 15.22
C MET A 77 11.49 4.27 14.52
N ASN A 78 11.26 3.23 13.72
CA ASN A 78 12.30 2.57 12.94
C ASN A 78 12.45 3.23 11.57
N GLU A 79 13.57 3.92 11.33
CA GLU A 79 13.80 4.66 10.08
C GLU A 79 13.68 3.80 8.81
N ASN A 80 14.12 2.53 8.87
CA ASN A 80 14.04 1.64 7.71
C ASN A 80 12.59 1.32 7.35
N ILE A 81 11.74 1.10 8.36
CA ILE A 81 10.32 0.82 8.12
C ILE A 81 9.56 2.10 7.78
N ALA A 82 9.87 3.24 8.41
CA ALA A 82 9.27 4.52 8.06
C ALA A 82 9.52 4.87 6.57
N ARG A 83 10.75 4.66 6.07
CA ARG A 83 11.07 4.81 4.64
C ARG A 83 10.31 3.83 3.75
N LEU A 84 10.12 2.59 4.22
CA LEU A 84 9.32 1.60 3.48
C LEU A 84 7.86 2.05 3.35
N ILE A 85 7.26 2.54 4.43
CA ILE A 85 5.87 3.04 4.44
C ILE A 85 5.73 4.24 3.51
N GLN A 86 6.63 5.22 3.58
CA GLN A 86 6.61 6.39 2.70
C GLN A 86 6.76 6.01 1.21
N ALA A 87 7.60 5.03 0.90
CA ALA A 87 7.73 4.54 -0.47
C ALA A 87 6.48 3.79 -0.94
N GLU A 88 5.79 3.07 -0.05
CA GLU A 88 4.51 2.41 -0.32
C GLU A 88 3.40 3.46 -0.57
N GLU A 89 3.36 4.55 0.20
CA GLU A 89 2.44 5.67 0.01
C GLU A 89 2.62 6.35 -1.35
N ARG A 90 3.86 6.69 -1.75
CA ARG A 90 4.14 7.28 -3.07
C ARG A 90 3.68 6.39 -4.22
N LEU A 91 3.89 5.07 -4.09
CA LEU A 91 3.42 4.13 -5.10
C LEU A 91 1.89 4.05 -5.11
N ASN A 92 1.23 4.10 -3.94
CA ASN A 92 -0.23 4.14 -3.84
C ASN A 92 -0.81 5.42 -4.47
N GLU A 93 -0.17 6.56 -4.31
CA GLU A 93 -0.57 7.81 -4.98
C GLU A 93 -0.53 7.68 -6.50
N LEU A 94 0.52 7.06 -7.04
CA LEU A 94 0.62 6.76 -8.47
C LEU A 94 -0.53 5.86 -8.93
N PHE A 95 -0.84 4.81 -8.18
CA PHE A 95 -1.97 3.93 -8.48
C PHE A 95 -3.32 4.66 -8.39
N ALA A 96 -3.52 5.52 -7.40
CA ALA A 96 -4.73 6.30 -7.25
C ALA A 96 -4.94 7.26 -8.43
N GLN A 97 -3.89 7.94 -8.88
CA GLN A 97 -3.92 8.80 -10.07
C GLN A 97 -4.24 8.00 -11.32
N ALA A 98 -3.62 6.82 -11.50
CA ALA A 98 -3.91 5.94 -12.63
C ALA A 98 -5.36 5.46 -12.62
N MET A 99 -5.89 5.08 -11.45
CA MET A 99 -7.29 4.67 -11.27
C MET A 99 -8.26 5.81 -11.62
N ALA A 100 -8.00 7.02 -11.11
CA ALA A 100 -8.81 8.19 -11.41
C ALA A 100 -8.85 8.48 -12.92
N ALA A 101 -7.70 8.41 -13.59
CA ALA A 101 -7.62 8.58 -15.04
C ALA A 101 -8.41 7.50 -15.82
N MET A 102 -8.49 6.27 -15.31
CA MET A 102 -9.28 5.19 -15.93
C MET A 102 -10.80 5.41 -15.77
N ILE A 103 -11.24 6.05 -14.67
CA ILE A 103 -12.65 6.28 -14.37
C ILE A 103 -13.14 7.60 -15.00
N GLN A 104 -12.24 8.58 -15.20
CA GLN A 104 -12.53 9.89 -15.77
C GLN A 104 -13.40 9.86 -17.06
N PRO A 105 -13.23 8.95 -18.04
CA PRO A 105 -14.09 8.92 -19.22
C PRO A 105 -15.56 8.63 -18.90
N ILE A 106 -15.82 7.87 -17.83
CA ILE A 106 -17.17 7.57 -17.35
C ILE A 106 -17.76 8.83 -16.70
N GLU A 107 -16.99 9.51 -15.85
CA GLU A 107 -17.40 10.77 -15.21
C GLU A 107 -17.72 11.83 -16.27
N GLN A 108 -16.83 12.02 -17.26
CA GLN A 108 -17.03 12.96 -18.37
C GLN A 108 -18.29 12.67 -19.19
N LEU A 109 -18.64 11.39 -19.35
CA LEU A 109 -19.87 11.00 -20.04
C LEU A 109 -21.12 11.41 -19.25
N TYR A 110 -21.10 11.28 -17.92
CA TYR A 110 -22.22 11.62 -17.04
C TYR A 110 -22.30 13.13 -16.71
N ASP A 111 -21.17 13.84 -16.68
CA ASP A 111 -21.09 15.29 -16.48
C ASP A 111 -21.47 16.08 -17.74
N GLY A 112 -21.52 15.42 -18.91
CA GLY A 112 -21.91 16.02 -20.19
C GLY A 112 -23.40 16.35 -20.36
N HIS A 113 -24.20 16.32 -19.30
CA HIS A 113 -25.63 16.70 -19.33
C HIS A 113 -26.03 17.57 -18.12
N SER A 114 -25.88 18.88 -18.27
CA SER A 114 -26.82 19.92 -17.83
C SER A 114 -26.62 21.18 -18.68
#